data_AF-A0A1F6M8U0-F1
#
_entry.id   AF-A0A1F6M8U0-F1
#
_cell.length_a   1.000
_cell.length_b   1.000
_cell.length_c   1.000
_cell.angle_alpha   90.00
_cell.angle_beta   90.00
_cell.angle_gamma   90.00
#
_symmetry.space_group_name_H-M   'P 1'
#
loop_
_entity.id
_entity.type
_entity.pdbx_description
1 polymer ?
#
loop_
_entity_poly.entity_id
_entity_poly.type
_entity_poly.pdbx_seq_one_letter_code
_entity_poly.pdbx_strand_id
1 'polypeptide(L)'
;MQGVYPSETAIINRDHERIPFTITPKDRAETQKQITNILAVMHGEKPPLRLTSSCKNSPWYHECVQEAQAADDIALIYNLDARSHDALRGAGVHTIHDAARMDVAGLPKIPFASAAKLERAREHAHTGHVRFDPDSTRNPFPQFFWIQP
;
A
#
# COMPACT_ATOMS: atom_id res chain seq x y z
N MET A 1 -24.56 28.79 -9.17
CA MET A 1 -23.10 29.00 -9.24
C MET A 1 -22.42 27.65 -9.05
N GLN A 2 -21.94 27.03 -10.13
CA GLN A 2 -21.09 25.84 -10.08
C GLN A 2 -19.64 26.29 -10.31
N GLY A 3 -18.65 25.60 -9.73
CA GLY A 3 -17.23 25.90 -9.93
C GLY A 3 -16.53 26.68 -8.81
N VAL A 4 -17.21 27.03 -7.72
CA VAL A 4 -16.59 27.65 -6.53
C VAL A 4 -16.37 26.58 -5.46
N TYR A 5 -15.12 26.38 -5.05
CA TYR A 5 -14.80 25.51 -3.91
C TYR A 5 -15.14 26.21 -2.59
N PRO A 6 -16.02 25.64 -1.75
CA PRO A 6 -16.39 26.24 -0.48
C PRO A 6 -15.17 26.32 0.46
N SER A 7 -15.08 27.38 1.26
CA SER A 7 -14.06 27.53 2.31
C SER A 7 -14.46 26.79 3.60
N GLU A 8 -15.75 26.56 3.80
CA GLU A 8 -16.31 25.89 4.97
C GLU A 8 -17.29 24.81 4.52
N THR A 9 -17.28 23.68 5.20
CA THR A 9 -18.22 22.58 4.96
C THR A 9 -18.51 21.85 6.26
N ALA A 10 -19.27 20.76 6.22
CA ALA A 10 -19.56 19.96 7.41
C ALA A 10 -19.70 18.46 7.08
N ILE A 11 -19.38 17.62 8.06
CA ILE A 11 -19.74 16.19 8.05
C ILE A 11 -21.03 16.03 8.84
N ILE A 12 -21.95 15.22 8.33
CA ILE A 12 -23.14 14.78 9.09
C ILE A 12 -22.77 13.45 9.74
N ASN A 13 -22.76 13.41 11.08
CA ASN A 13 -22.43 12.19 11.82
C ASN A 13 -23.64 11.23 11.89
N ARG A 14 -23.47 10.08 12.56
CA ARG A 14 -24.54 9.07 12.73
C ARG A 14 -25.77 9.63 13.47
N ASP A 15 -25.55 10.60 14.35
CA ASP A 15 -26.60 11.21 15.18
C ASP A 15 -27.27 12.39 14.48
N HIS A 16 -27.03 12.56 13.17
CA HIS A 16 -27.52 13.65 12.31
C HIS A 16 -27.02 15.04 12.71
N GLU A 17 -25.98 15.12 13.53
CA GLU A 17 -25.36 16.38 13.90
C GLU A 17 -24.44 16.85 12.77
N ARG A 18 -24.48 18.15 12.50
CA ARG A 18 -23.65 18.81 11.50
C ARG A 18 -22.36 19.30 12.18
N ILE A 19 -21.24 18.64 11.90
CA ILE A 19 -19.92 18.98 12.43
C ILE A 19 -19.19 19.86 11.40
N PRO A 20 -19.12 21.20 11.60
CA PRO A 20 -18.47 22.08 10.64
C PRO A 20 -16.95 21.91 10.68
N PHE A 21 -16.30 22.09 9.53
CA PHE A 21 -14.86 22.20 9.42
C PHE A 21 -14.47 23.13 8.27
N THR A 22 -13.31 23.78 8.42
CA THR A 22 -12.74 24.65 7.40
C THR A 22 -11.90 23.83 6.44
N ILE A 23 -12.12 24.03 5.13
CA ILE A 23 -11.32 23.38 4.09
C ILE A 23 -10.04 24.20 3.92
N THR A 24 -8.91 23.64 4.35
CA THR A 24 -7.61 24.30 4.21
C THR A 24 -7.06 24.17 2.79
N PRO A 25 -6.12 25.02 2.37
CA PRO A 25 -5.43 24.85 1.08
C PRO A 25 -4.74 23.49 0.95
N LYS A 26 -4.27 22.90 2.06
CA LYS A 26 -3.67 21.57 2.10
C LYS A 26 -4.69 20.49 1.73
N ASP A 27 -5.90 20.56 2.30
CA ASP A 27 -6.97 19.59 2.01
C ASP A 27 -7.38 19.63 0.53
N ARG A 28 -7.41 20.84 -0.05
CA ARG A 28 -7.67 21.03 -1.49
C ARG A 28 -6.58 20.40 -2.35
N ALA A 29 -5.31 20.64 -2.00
CA ALA A 29 -4.18 20.08 -2.73
C ALA A 29 -4.16 18.54 -2.66
N GLU A 30 -4.46 17.97 -1.49
CA GLU A 30 -4.57 16.52 -1.31
C GLU A 30 -5.74 15.94 -2.11
N THR A 31 -6.91 16.57 -2.07
CA THR A 31 -8.08 16.17 -2.87
C THR A 31 -7.76 16.18 -4.35
N GLN A 32 -7.14 17.26 -4.85
CA GLN A 32 -6.78 17.36 -6.26
C GLN A 32 -5.77 16.29 -6.67
N LYS A 33 -4.80 15.98 -5.81
CA LYS A 33 -3.86 14.88 -6.03
C LYS A 33 -4.58 13.54 -6.17
N GLN A 34 -5.55 13.25 -5.31
CA GLN A 34 -6.32 12.00 -5.39
C GLN A 34 -7.17 11.94 -6.66
N ILE A 35 -7.82 13.05 -7.05
CA ILE A 35 -8.57 13.14 -8.30
C ILE A 35 -7.68 12.80 -9.50
N THR A 36 -6.48 13.39 -9.57
CA THR A 36 -5.52 13.10 -10.65
C THR A 36 -5.16 11.62 -10.69
N ASN A 37 -4.89 11.00 -9.53
CA ASN A 37 -4.58 9.56 -9.48
C ASN A 37 -5.75 8.69 -9.95
N ILE A 38 -6.98 9.01 -9.54
CA ILE A 38 -8.19 8.27 -9.97
C ILE A 38 -8.36 8.39 -11.49
N LEU A 39 -8.23 9.60 -12.03
CA LEU A 39 -8.36 9.84 -13.47
C LEU A 39 -7.28 9.10 -14.26
N ALA A 40 -6.03 9.10 -13.78
CA ALA A 40 -4.95 8.33 -14.40
C ALA A 40 -5.30 6.83 -14.50
N VAL A 41 -5.81 6.25 -13.41
CA VAL A 41 -6.27 4.85 -13.40
C VAL A 41 -7.44 4.63 -14.36
N MET A 42 -8.40 5.55 -14.40
CA MET A 42 -9.52 5.47 -15.36
C MET A 42 -9.05 5.58 -16.82
N HIS A 43 -7.95 6.27 -17.08
CA HIS A 43 -7.30 6.34 -18.39
C HIS A 43 -6.40 5.14 -18.71
N GLY A 44 -6.33 4.15 -17.82
CA GLY A 44 -5.59 2.91 -18.04
C GLY A 44 -4.17 2.92 -17.48
N GLU A 45 -3.73 4.00 -16.79
CA GLU A 45 -2.47 3.98 -16.07
C GLU A 45 -2.57 3.06 -14.85
N LYS A 46 -1.69 2.07 -14.78
CA LYS A 46 -1.75 1.10 -13.70
C LYS A 46 -1.19 1.69 -12.40
N PRO A 47 -1.90 1.57 -11.27
CA PRO A 47 -1.36 2.01 -10.00
C PRO A 47 -0.16 1.14 -9.59
N PRO A 48 0.79 1.68 -8.82
CA PRO A 48 1.94 0.91 -8.36
C PRO A 48 1.49 -0.25 -7.48
N LEU A 49 2.18 -1.39 -7.63
CA LEU A 49 1.89 -2.59 -6.86
C LEU A 49 2.02 -2.35 -5.36
N ARG A 50 0.98 -2.75 -4.63
CA ARG A 50 0.92 -2.65 -3.17
C ARG A 50 0.22 -3.88 -2.62
N LEU A 51 1.02 -4.78 -2.06
CA LEU A 51 0.53 -5.95 -1.34
C LEU A 51 0.62 -5.71 0.16
N THR A 52 -0.47 -5.99 0.86
CA THR A 52 -0.55 -5.96 2.32
C THR A 52 -1.15 -7.27 2.83
N SER A 53 -1.08 -7.54 4.13
CA SER A 53 -1.72 -8.73 4.70
C SER A 53 -3.23 -8.76 4.49
N SER A 54 -3.91 -7.60 4.50
CA SER A 54 -5.36 -7.51 4.29
C SER A 54 -5.77 -7.81 2.85
N CYS A 55 -4.85 -7.71 1.88
CA CYS A 55 -5.12 -8.05 0.49
C CYS A 55 -5.56 -9.52 0.32
N LYS A 56 -5.22 -10.43 1.25
CA LYS A 56 -5.64 -11.84 1.20
C LYS A 56 -7.16 -12.04 1.17
N ASN A 57 -7.92 -11.10 1.73
CA ASN A 57 -9.37 -11.13 1.74
C ASN A 57 -10.00 -10.45 0.50
N SER A 58 -9.17 -9.88 -0.38
CA SER A 58 -9.62 -9.26 -1.62
C SER A 58 -9.89 -10.33 -2.69
N PRO A 59 -10.94 -10.20 -3.50
CA PRO A 59 -11.15 -11.07 -4.65
C PRO A 59 -10.02 -10.95 -5.69
N TRP A 60 -9.22 -9.87 -5.64
CA TRP A 60 -8.13 -9.60 -6.57
C TRP A 60 -6.76 -10.10 -6.09
N TYR A 61 -6.70 -10.76 -4.93
CA TYR A 61 -5.43 -11.15 -4.30
C TYR A 61 -4.53 -11.96 -5.24
N HIS A 62 -5.08 -12.99 -5.88
CA HIS A 62 -4.34 -13.89 -6.75
C HIS A 62 -3.68 -13.13 -7.91
N GLU A 63 -4.45 -12.31 -8.60
CA GLU A 63 -3.96 -11.51 -9.74
C GLU A 63 -2.88 -10.50 -9.30
N CYS A 64 -3.09 -9.82 -8.18
CA CYS A 64 -2.09 -8.86 -7.66
C CYS A 64 -0.78 -9.55 -7.26
N VAL A 65 -0.84 -10.77 -6.72
CA VAL A 65 0.36 -11.55 -6.36
C VAL A 65 1.08 -12.04 -7.61
N GLN A 66 0.35 -12.63 -8.56
CA GLN A 66 0.92 -13.11 -9.81
C GLN A 66 1.61 -11.97 -10.57
N GLU A 67 0.99 -10.80 -10.60
CA GLU A 67 1.60 -9.63 -11.23
C GLU A 67 2.85 -9.16 -10.49
N ALA A 68 2.81 -9.09 -9.16
CA ALA A 68 3.98 -8.69 -8.39
C ALA A 68 5.15 -9.67 -8.56
N GLN A 69 4.87 -10.97 -8.72
CA GLN A 69 5.87 -11.98 -9.05
C GLN A 69 6.43 -11.79 -10.45
N ALA A 70 5.57 -11.52 -11.44
CA ALA A 70 6.01 -11.25 -12.80
C ALA A 70 6.90 -10.00 -12.91
N ALA A 71 6.64 -9.00 -12.06
CA ALA A 71 7.41 -7.76 -12.01
C ALA A 71 8.64 -7.82 -11.09
N ASP A 72 8.89 -8.93 -10.38
CA ASP A 72 9.87 -9.05 -9.29
C ASP A 72 9.77 -7.90 -8.26
N ASP A 73 8.56 -7.43 -7.95
CA ASP A 73 8.35 -6.17 -7.23
C ASP A 73 8.66 -6.28 -5.72
N ILE A 74 9.22 -5.22 -5.13
CA ILE A 74 9.51 -5.12 -3.69
C ILE A 74 8.30 -5.38 -2.78
N ALA A 75 7.08 -5.25 -3.27
CA ALA A 75 5.86 -5.52 -2.51
C ALA A 75 5.75 -6.98 -2.05
N LEU A 76 6.54 -7.87 -2.63
CA LEU A 76 6.64 -9.27 -2.25
C LEU A 76 7.47 -9.52 -0.96
N ILE A 77 8.27 -8.54 -0.53
CA ILE A 77 9.15 -8.68 0.63
C ILE A 77 8.34 -8.82 1.93
N TYR A 78 8.72 -9.80 2.74
CA TYR A 78 8.01 -10.08 3.97
C TYR A 78 8.17 -8.97 5.01
N ASN A 79 7.05 -8.58 5.63
CA ASN A 79 7.01 -7.62 6.75
C ASN A 79 7.54 -6.22 6.40
N LEU A 80 7.62 -5.90 5.11
CA LEU A 80 7.80 -4.53 4.65
C LEU A 80 6.44 -3.81 4.63
N ASP A 81 6.41 -2.55 5.08
CA ASP A 81 5.15 -1.79 5.14
C ASP A 81 4.87 -1.19 3.77
N ALA A 82 3.66 -1.36 3.23
CA ALA A 82 3.32 -0.82 1.91
C ALA A 82 3.48 0.71 1.81
N ARG A 83 3.40 1.44 2.93
CA ARG A 83 3.64 2.88 2.97
C ARG A 83 5.11 3.25 2.77
N SER A 84 6.05 2.33 2.99
CA SER A 84 7.46 2.57 2.72
C SER A 84 7.85 2.31 1.27
N HIS A 85 7.01 1.65 0.47
CA HIS A 85 7.34 1.23 -0.89
C HIS A 85 7.65 2.42 -1.82
N ASP A 86 6.86 3.50 -1.77
CA ASP A 86 7.11 4.67 -2.63
C ASP A 86 8.46 5.32 -2.31
N ALA A 87 8.82 5.41 -1.04
CA ALA A 87 10.10 5.96 -0.62
C ALA A 87 11.28 5.06 -1.02
N LEU A 88 11.10 3.74 -0.94
CA LEU A 88 12.10 2.77 -1.39
C LEU A 88 12.30 2.80 -2.91
N ARG A 89 11.21 2.86 -3.68
CA ARG A 89 11.26 3.05 -5.14
C ARG A 89 11.92 4.38 -5.50
N GLY A 90 11.60 5.45 -4.77
CA GLY A 90 12.27 6.75 -4.93
C GLY A 90 13.77 6.73 -4.60
N ALA A 91 14.22 5.77 -3.79
CA ALA A 91 15.62 5.51 -3.48
C ALA A 91 16.27 4.47 -4.43
N GLY A 92 15.59 4.07 -5.49
CA GLY A 92 16.10 3.12 -6.49
C GLY A 92 15.90 1.64 -6.16
N VAL A 93 15.15 1.31 -5.10
CA VAL A 93 14.84 -0.06 -4.71
C VAL A 93 13.46 -0.43 -5.27
N HIS A 94 13.43 -1.01 -6.47
CA HIS A 94 12.19 -1.35 -7.18
C HIS A 94 11.85 -2.83 -7.10
N THR A 95 12.87 -3.67 -7.12
CA THR A 95 12.72 -5.13 -7.21
C THR A 95 13.20 -5.87 -5.96
N ILE A 96 12.86 -7.16 -5.82
CA ILE A 96 13.44 -8.02 -4.79
C ILE A 96 14.96 -8.06 -4.97
N HIS A 97 15.46 -8.15 -6.20
CA HIS A 97 16.90 -8.11 -6.47
C HIS A 97 17.57 -6.79 -6.07
N ASP A 98 16.90 -5.65 -6.22
CA ASP A 98 17.42 -4.37 -5.72
C ASP A 98 17.47 -4.36 -4.20
N ALA A 99 16.43 -4.88 -3.55
CA ALA A 99 16.37 -4.97 -2.10
C ALA A 99 17.45 -5.90 -1.53
N ALA A 100 17.81 -6.98 -2.24
CA ALA A 100 18.93 -7.84 -1.86
C ALA A 100 20.29 -7.09 -1.94
N ARG A 101 20.43 -6.15 -2.87
CA ARG A 101 21.67 -5.39 -3.07
C ARG A 101 21.70 -4.06 -2.35
N MET A 102 20.65 -3.70 -1.61
CA MET A 102 20.53 -2.37 -1.04
C MET A 102 21.55 -2.14 0.09
N ASP A 103 22.17 -0.96 0.07
CA ASP A 103 22.98 -0.47 1.17
C ASP A 103 22.10 0.27 2.19
N VAL A 104 21.75 -0.42 3.27
CA VAL A 104 20.86 0.12 4.32
C VAL A 104 21.47 1.34 5.01
N ALA A 105 22.80 1.44 5.11
CA ALA A 105 23.47 2.57 5.73
C ALA A 105 23.47 3.81 4.84
N GLY A 106 23.51 3.62 3.51
CA GLY A 106 23.48 4.69 2.51
C GLY A 106 22.08 5.19 2.15
N LEU A 107 21.01 4.50 2.56
CA LEU A 107 19.64 4.90 2.23
C LEU A 107 19.20 6.16 3.01
N PRO A 108 18.41 7.06 2.36
CA PRO A 108 17.77 8.16 3.07
C PRO A 108 16.78 7.62 4.11
N LYS A 109 16.33 8.47 5.03
CA LYS A 109 15.34 8.08 6.04
C LYS A 109 14.03 7.62 5.37
N ILE A 110 13.82 6.30 5.35
CA ILE A 110 12.59 5.70 4.82
C ILE A 110 11.49 5.74 5.89
N PRO A 111 10.32 6.34 5.61
CA PRO A 111 9.21 6.34 6.56
C PRO A 111 8.66 4.91 6.74
N PHE A 112 8.22 4.58 7.97
CA PHE A 112 7.62 3.28 8.32
C PHE A 112 8.55 2.05 8.21
N ALA A 113 9.85 2.25 7.92
CA ALA A 113 10.86 1.20 7.93
C ALA A 113 12.10 1.66 8.73
N SER A 114 12.42 0.95 9.81
CA SER A 114 13.66 1.16 10.55
C SER A 114 14.83 0.44 9.86
N ALA A 115 16.08 0.85 10.15
CA ALA A 115 17.27 0.18 9.62
C ALA A 115 17.24 -1.34 9.88
N ALA A 116 16.91 -1.77 11.10
CA ALA A 116 16.75 -3.18 11.43
C ALA A 116 15.62 -3.90 10.66
N LYS A 117 14.61 -3.17 10.16
CA LYS A 117 13.57 -3.73 9.30
C LYS A 117 14.06 -3.87 7.87
N LEU A 118 14.82 -2.89 7.38
CA LEU A 118 15.45 -2.93 6.07
C LEU A 118 16.51 -4.03 5.99
N GLU A 119 17.33 -4.21 7.02
CA GLU A 119 18.29 -5.33 7.07
C GLU A 119 17.61 -6.70 6.92
N ARG A 120 16.52 -6.92 7.68
CA ARG A 120 15.71 -8.14 7.55
C ARG A 120 15.07 -8.29 6.16
N ALA A 121 14.65 -7.18 5.55
CA ALA A 121 14.13 -7.17 4.18
C ALA A 121 15.21 -7.58 3.17
N ARG A 122 16.46 -7.10 3.33
CA ARG A 122 17.62 -7.50 2.51
C ARG A 122 17.91 -8.99 2.65
N GLU A 123 17.98 -9.49 3.88
CA GLU A 123 18.21 -10.92 4.16
C GLU A 123 17.12 -11.81 3.53
N HIS A 124 15.86 -11.39 3.65
CA HIS A 124 14.74 -12.09 3.03
C HIS A 124 14.86 -12.10 1.49
N ALA A 125 15.23 -10.97 0.90
CA ALA A 125 15.46 -10.87 -0.53
C ALA A 125 16.62 -11.77 -1.01
N HIS A 126 17.68 -11.93 -0.21
CA HIS A 126 18.78 -12.85 -0.52
C HIS A 126 18.38 -14.33 -0.50
N THR A 127 17.51 -14.71 0.44
CA THR A 127 17.09 -16.12 0.60
C THR A 127 16.01 -16.54 -0.40
N GLY A 128 15.43 -15.61 -1.15
CA GLY A 128 14.44 -15.90 -2.19
C GLY A 128 13.10 -16.42 -1.66
N HIS A 129 12.86 -16.34 -0.35
CA HIS A 129 11.53 -16.60 0.19
C HIS A 129 10.60 -15.50 -0.29
N VAL A 130 9.44 -15.85 -0.86
CA VAL A 130 8.42 -14.89 -1.28
C VAL A 130 7.21 -15.08 -0.37
N ARG A 131 6.71 -13.99 0.24
CA ARG A 131 5.63 -14.03 1.24
C ARG A 131 4.29 -14.51 0.66
N PHE A 132 4.09 -14.26 -0.62
CA PHE A 132 2.80 -14.40 -1.27
C PHE A 132 2.89 -15.52 -2.29
N ASP A 133 2.48 -16.72 -1.86
CA ASP A 133 2.28 -17.86 -2.74
C ASP A 133 0.83 -17.81 -3.27
N PRO A 134 0.63 -17.70 -4.61
CA PRO A 134 -0.70 -17.67 -5.22
C PRO A 134 -1.49 -18.97 -4.97
N ASP A 135 -0.81 -20.10 -4.71
CA ASP A 135 -1.45 -21.42 -4.54
C ASP A 135 -1.76 -21.76 -3.06
N SER A 136 -1.61 -20.79 -2.14
CA SER A 136 -1.86 -21.00 -0.69
C SER A 136 -3.34 -21.13 -0.29
N THR A 137 -4.23 -21.51 -1.21
CA THR A 137 -5.62 -21.89 -0.90
C THR A 137 -5.72 -23.11 0.03
N ARG A 138 -4.61 -23.82 0.28
CA ARG A 138 -4.52 -24.78 1.40
C ARG A 138 -4.36 -24.03 2.72
N ASN A 139 -5.50 -23.59 3.22
CA ASN A 139 -5.71 -23.08 4.57
C ASN A 139 -5.12 -24.05 5.62
N PRO A 140 -4.05 -23.71 6.37
CA PRO A 140 -3.50 -24.61 7.39
C PRO A 140 -4.10 -24.41 8.78
N PHE A 141 -5.12 -23.55 8.95
CA PHE A 141 -5.78 -23.37 10.25
C PHE A 141 -7.30 -23.51 10.17
N PRO A 142 -7.92 -24.27 11.10
CA PRO A 142 -9.31 -24.67 11.02
C PRO A 142 -10.23 -23.48 11.25
N GLN A 143 -11.36 -23.50 10.55
CA GLN A 143 -12.47 -22.57 10.72
C GLN A 143 -12.92 -22.55 12.19
N PHE A 144 -12.58 -21.48 12.91
CA PHE A 144 -13.17 -21.21 14.21
C PHE A 144 -14.59 -20.67 14.02
N PHE A 145 -15.54 -21.59 14.26
CA PHE A 145 -16.90 -21.38 14.74
C PHE A 145 -17.09 -20.10 15.59
N TRP A 146 -18.12 -19.31 15.27
CA TRP A 146 -19.00 -18.55 16.19
C TRP A 146 -20.31 -18.28 15.42
N ILE A 147 -21.35 -19.10 15.57
CA ILE A 147 -22.47 -19.03 16.53
C ILE A 147 -23.22 -17.67 16.49
N GLN A 148 -24.43 -17.70 15.91
CA GLN A 148 -25.47 -16.68 16.06
C GLN A 148 -26.23 -16.89 17.38
N PRO A 149 -26.77 -15.81 17.97
CA PRO A 149 -28.17 -15.80 18.40
C PRO A 149 -29.05 -14.99 17.44
#